data_AF-A0A329TWS4-F1
#
_entry.id   AF-A0A329TWS4-F1
#
_cell.length_a   1.000
_cell.length_b   1.000
_cell.length_c   1.000
_cell.angle_alpha   90.00
_cell.angle_beta   90.00
_cell.angle_gamma   90.00
#
_symmetry.space_group_name_H-M   'P 1'
#
loop_
_entity.id
_entity.type
_entity.pdbx_description
1 polymer ?
#
loop_
_entity_poly.entity_id
_entity_poly.type
_entity_poly.pdbx_seq_one_letter_code
_entity_poly.pdbx_strand_id
1 'polypeptide(L)'
;MKTEKPKKLIRWCILGAVGCGFMAAGDWLLGCIPLRETDTGLFNRAYYLSGSYGLWKPVLTVGLGAVGGFLYYFVVKALNADIDTKYRKTKIIQYLCGIFTVAVALTIHTWVATMAWFTTYLGPRIGEEAAIAAVTAYQDGMLLAIAPMYVPMILAFGIHFVMLLAGKTRYSRWMLAFHPVTWNLLLAAVPDIAQAMQMPVATWMSVMSQSSTNTAIVIWCIAAAVYERSHTQ
;
A
#
# COMPACT_ATOMS: atom_id res chain seq x y z
N MET A 1 -31.59 -13.19 12.03
CA MET A 1 -31.08 -11.85 11.63
C MET A 1 -29.88 -11.32 12.46
N LYS A 2 -29.63 -11.78 13.70
CA LYS A 2 -28.48 -11.29 14.53
C LYS A 2 -27.09 -11.78 14.06
N THR A 3 -27.00 -12.86 13.29
CA THR A 3 -25.72 -13.53 12.91
C THR A 3 -25.18 -13.17 11.51
N GLU A 4 -25.93 -12.44 10.68
CA GLU A 4 -25.52 -12.15 9.30
C GLU A 4 -24.56 -10.97 9.17
N LYS A 5 -24.74 -9.94 10.02
CA LYS A 5 -23.89 -8.73 9.97
C LYS A 5 -22.42 -9.02 10.30
N PRO A 6 -22.09 -9.83 11.34
CA PRO A 6 -20.69 -10.15 11.61
C PRO A 6 -20.06 -11.06 10.56
N LYS A 7 -20.79 -12.06 10.07
CA LYS A 7 -20.33 -12.94 8.98
C LYS A 7 -19.98 -12.14 7.72
N LYS A 8 -20.79 -11.12 7.38
CA LYS A 8 -20.54 -10.23 6.26
C LYS A 8 -19.27 -9.40 6.44
N LEU A 9 -19.06 -8.85 7.65
CA LEU A 9 -17.87 -8.06 7.96
C LEU A 9 -16.61 -8.91 7.91
N ILE A 10 -16.60 -10.09 8.56
CA ILE A 10 -15.48 -11.03 8.50
C ILE A 10 -15.13 -11.36 7.04
N ARG A 11 -16.12 -11.61 6.19
CA ARG A 11 -15.90 -11.85 4.76
C ARG A 11 -15.26 -10.65 4.06
N TRP A 12 -15.67 -9.42 4.38
CA TRP A 12 -15.05 -8.22 3.83
C TRP A 12 -13.61 -8.05 4.30
N CYS A 13 -13.33 -8.30 5.58
CA CYS A 13 -11.97 -8.28 6.12
C CYS A 13 -11.07 -9.33 5.44
N ILE A 14 -11.53 -10.57 5.27
CA ILE A 14 -10.76 -11.62 4.59
C ILE A 14 -10.48 -11.25 3.13
N LEU A 15 -11.50 -10.82 2.38
CA LEU A 15 -11.32 -10.40 0.98
C LEU A 15 -10.39 -9.19 0.87
N GLY A 16 -10.49 -8.24 1.80
CA GLY A 16 -9.59 -7.10 1.89
C GLY A 16 -8.14 -7.51 2.16
N ALA A 17 -7.91 -8.43 3.12
CA ALA A 17 -6.59 -8.97 3.41
C ALA A 17 -5.97 -9.68 2.20
N VAL A 18 -6.75 -10.50 1.48
CA VAL A 18 -6.28 -11.15 0.24
C VAL A 18 -5.92 -10.11 -0.82
N GLY A 19 -6.76 -9.08 -0.98
CA GLY A 19 -6.50 -7.97 -1.92
C GLY A 19 -5.20 -7.23 -1.61
N CYS A 20 -5.02 -6.81 -0.36
CA CYS A 20 -3.79 -6.16 0.08
C CYS A 20 -2.57 -7.09 0.01
N GLY A 21 -2.74 -8.41 0.20
CA GLY A 21 -1.69 -9.39 -0.04
C GLY A 21 -1.21 -9.42 -1.49
N PHE A 22 -2.13 -9.36 -2.46
CA PHE A 22 -1.75 -9.24 -3.87
C PHE A 22 -1.04 -7.92 -4.18
N MET A 23 -1.52 -6.80 -3.62
CA MET A 23 -0.84 -5.50 -3.75
C MET A 23 0.58 -5.55 -3.18
N ALA A 24 0.75 -6.06 -1.96
CA ALA A 24 2.06 -6.23 -1.34
C ALA A 24 2.99 -7.13 -2.16
N ALA A 25 2.46 -8.21 -2.75
CA ALA A 25 3.23 -9.05 -3.67
C ALA A 25 3.70 -8.27 -4.92
N GLY A 26 2.87 -7.36 -5.44
CA GLY A 26 3.25 -6.42 -6.49
C GLY A 26 4.42 -5.52 -6.08
N ASP A 27 4.36 -4.96 -4.87
CA ASP A 27 5.45 -4.16 -4.29
C ASP A 27 6.73 -4.99 -4.11
N TRP A 28 6.60 -6.25 -3.68
CA TRP A 28 7.74 -7.15 -3.52
C TRP A 28 8.41 -7.48 -4.85
N LEU A 29 7.67 -7.57 -5.95
CA LEU A 29 8.28 -7.75 -7.27
C LEU A 29 9.18 -6.56 -7.67
N LEU A 30 8.95 -5.37 -7.11
CA LEU A 30 9.78 -4.17 -7.31
C LEU A 30 10.92 -4.09 -6.29
N GLY A 31 10.66 -4.48 -5.04
CA GLY A 31 11.58 -4.31 -3.91
C GLY A 31 12.54 -5.47 -3.66
N CYS A 32 12.14 -6.71 -3.96
CA CYS A 32 12.92 -7.94 -3.70
C CYS A 32 13.98 -8.17 -4.78
N ILE A 33 14.92 -7.23 -4.88
CA ILE A 33 16.05 -7.28 -5.80
C ILE A 33 17.37 -6.99 -5.06
N PRO A 34 18.51 -7.47 -5.58
CA PRO A 34 19.81 -7.13 -5.01
C PRO A 34 20.01 -5.61 -4.96
N LEU A 35 20.56 -5.14 -3.84
CA LEU A 35 20.93 -3.74 -3.64
C LEU A 35 22.46 -3.61 -3.60
N ARG A 36 22.95 -2.48 -4.11
CA ARG A 36 24.36 -2.05 -4.01
C ARG A 36 24.44 -0.74 -3.23
N GLU A 37 25.59 -0.47 -2.61
CA GLU A 37 25.82 0.79 -1.87
C GLU A 37 25.69 2.04 -2.77
N THR A 38 25.97 1.89 -4.06
CA THR A 38 25.84 2.96 -5.07
C THR A 38 24.40 3.17 -5.56
N ASP A 39 23.47 2.29 -5.21
CA ASP A 39 22.08 2.41 -5.62
C ASP A 39 21.41 3.59 -4.90
N THR A 40 20.63 4.38 -5.63
CA THR A 40 19.88 5.51 -5.05
C THR A 40 18.42 5.46 -5.49
N GLY A 41 17.50 5.68 -4.56
CA GLY A 41 16.07 5.60 -4.86
C GLY A 41 15.58 4.21 -5.31
N LEU A 42 14.36 4.17 -5.84
CA LEU A 42 13.70 2.91 -6.20
C LEU A 42 14.20 2.36 -7.54
N PHE A 43 14.37 3.23 -8.54
CA PHE A 43 14.65 2.81 -9.91
C PHE A 43 16.09 3.06 -10.36
N ASN A 44 16.82 4.00 -9.74
CA ASN A 44 18.25 4.17 -9.98
C ASN A 44 19.05 3.09 -9.20
N ARG A 45 18.89 1.84 -9.66
CA ARG A 45 19.57 0.67 -9.12
C ARG A 45 20.24 -0.10 -10.24
N ALA A 46 21.45 -0.59 -9.99
CA ALA A 46 22.23 -1.35 -10.97
C ALA A 46 21.46 -2.58 -11.49
N TYR A 47 20.61 -3.19 -10.67
CA TYR A 47 19.81 -4.35 -11.08
C TYR A 47 18.77 -4.01 -12.16
N TYR A 48 18.14 -2.84 -12.08
CA TYR A 48 17.27 -2.33 -13.14
C TYR A 48 18.10 -1.92 -14.35
N LEU A 49 19.10 -1.07 -14.16
CA LEU A 49 19.87 -0.46 -15.25
C LEU A 49 20.66 -1.46 -16.09
N SER A 50 21.09 -2.58 -15.50
CA SER A 50 21.74 -3.68 -16.23
C SER A 50 20.79 -4.48 -17.13
N GLY A 51 19.48 -4.27 -17.06
CA GLY A 51 18.48 -5.10 -17.75
C GLY A 51 18.24 -6.47 -17.10
N SER A 52 18.86 -6.74 -15.95
CA SER A 52 18.73 -8.02 -15.22
C SER A 52 17.35 -8.19 -14.60
N TYR A 53 16.63 -7.10 -14.37
CA TYR A 53 15.25 -7.13 -13.89
C TYR A 53 14.31 -7.69 -14.97
N GLY A 54 13.86 -8.93 -14.83
CA GLY A 54 13.01 -9.55 -15.86
C GLY A 54 11.76 -8.70 -16.18
N LEU A 55 11.57 -8.30 -17.45
CA LEU A 55 10.45 -7.45 -17.91
C LEU A 55 9.05 -8.07 -17.74
N TRP A 56 8.96 -9.34 -17.35
CA TRP A 56 7.71 -9.97 -16.92
C TRP A 56 7.27 -9.50 -15.53
N LYS A 57 8.19 -9.03 -14.67
CA LYS A 57 7.88 -8.59 -13.31
C LYS A 57 6.95 -7.37 -13.28
N PRO A 58 7.17 -6.28 -14.06
CA PRO A 58 6.21 -5.19 -14.19
C PRO A 58 4.83 -5.64 -14.65
N VAL A 59 4.77 -6.58 -15.60
CA VAL A 59 3.48 -7.11 -16.11
C VAL A 59 2.72 -7.81 -14.98
N LEU A 60 3.41 -8.62 -14.17
CA LEU A 60 2.81 -9.23 -12.99
C LEU A 60 2.46 -8.20 -11.90
N THR A 61 3.29 -7.17 -11.67
CA THR A 61 2.97 -6.08 -10.73
C THR A 61 1.65 -5.40 -11.12
N VAL A 62 1.42 -5.13 -12.40
CA VAL A 62 0.13 -4.58 -12.87
C VAL A 62 -1.01 -5.57 -12.66
N GLY A 63 -0.82 -6.85 -13.02
CA GLY A 63 -1.85 -7.88 -12.84
C GLY A 63 -2.25 -8.10 -11.38
N LEU A 64 -1.27 -8.21 -10.49
CA LEU A 64 -1.46 -8.30 -9.04
C LEU A 64 -2.09 -7.03 -8.49
N GLY A 65 -1.66 -5.85 -8.98
CA GLY A 65 -2.24 -4.56 -8.63
C GLY A 65 -3.71 -4.44 -9.00
N ALA A 66 -4.10 -4.95 -10.18
CA ALA A 66 -5.49 -4.93 -10.65
C ALA A 66 -6.40 -5.85 -9.81
N VAL A 67 -5.98 -7.10 -9.58
CA VAL A 67 -6.72 -8.06 -8.75
C VAL A 67 -6.77 -7.58 -7.30
N GLY A 68 -5.64 -7.12 -6.78
CA GLY A 68 -5.50 -6.55 -5.45
C GLY A 68 -6.40 -5.33 -5.25
N GLY A 69 -6.42 -4.41 -6.21
CA GLY A 69 -7.27 -3.21 -6.19
C GLY A 69 -8.75 -3.52 -6.19
N PHE A 70 -9.19 -4.48 -7.02
CA PHE A 70 -10.58 -4.95 -6.99
C PHE A 70 -10.99 -5.45 -5.60
N LEU A 71 -10.12 -6.26 -4.97
CA LEU A 71 -10.37 -6.81 -3.64
C LEU A 71 -10.18 -5.77 -2.52
N TYR A 72 -9.36 -4.73 -2.73
CA TYR A 72 -9.16 -3.62 -1.80
C TYR A 72 -10.46 -2.87 -1.52
N TYR A 73 -11.40 -2.86 -2.47
CA TYR A 73 -12.75 -2.32 -2.23
C TYR A 73 -13.44 -2.93 -1.00
N PHE A 74 -13.12 -4.17 -0.62
CA PHE A 74 -13.64 -4.79 0.59
C PHE A 74 -13.05 -4.21 1.88
N VAL A 75 -11.81 -3.70 1.84
CA VAL A 75 -11.22 -2.91 2.94
C VAL A 75 -12.04 -1.65 3.15
N VAL A 76 -12.36 -0.92 2.08
CA VAL A 76 -13.17 0.31 2.15
C VAL A 76 -14.51 0.03 2.80
N LYS A 77 -15.18 -1.07 2.42
CA LYS A 77 -16.45 -1.49 3.04
C LYS A 77 -16.30 -1.86 4.51
N ALA A 78 -15.23 -2.58 4.87
CA ALA A 78 -14.96 -2.96 6.26
C ALA A 78 -14.74 -1.70 7.13
N LEU A 79 -13.76 -0.86 6.79
CA LEU A 79 -13.45 0.38 7.50
C LEU A 79 -14.67 1.30 7.62
N ASN A 80 -15.46 1.39 6.55
CA ASN A 80 -16.67 2.20 6.61
C ASN A 80 -17.70 1.62 7.59
N ALA A 81 -17.89 0.30 7.56
CA ALA A 81 -18.83 -0.39 8.45
C ALA A 81 -18.42 -0.29 9.92
N ASP A 82 -17.14 -0.11 10.20
CA ASP A 82 -16.61 0.03 11.55
C ASP A 82 -17.09 1.31 12.24
N ILE A 83 -17.24 2.40 11.49
CA ILE A 83 -17.72 3.70 12.00
C ILE A 83 -19.21 3.62 12.40
N ASP A 84 -19.55 4.12 13.60
CA ASP A 84 -20.93 4.14 14.11
C ASP A 84 -21.87 4.89 13.15
N THR A 85 -23.04 4.27 12.89
CA THR A 85 -24.07 4.75 11.97
C THR A 85 -24.59 6.15 12.29
N LYS A 86 -24.50 6.63 13.54
CA LYS A 86 -24.89 8.00 13.89
C LYS A 86 -24.02 9.07 13.22
N TYR A 87 -22.79 8.73 12.82
CA TYR A 87 -21.88 9.64 12.11
C TYR A 87 -22.01 9.55 10.59
N ARG A 88 -23.25 9.70 10.09
CA ARG A 88 -23.59 9.47 8.67
C ARG A 88 -22.72 10.29 7.69
N LYS A 89 -22.50 11.58 7.96
CA LYS A 89 -21.66 12.46 7.11
C LYS A 89 -20.22 11.95 7.03
N THR A 90 -19.62 11.64 8.19
CA THR A 90 -18.27 11.08 8.28
C THR A 90 -18.13 9.77 7.52
N LYS A 91 -19.13 8.87 7.63
CA LYS A 91 -19.16 7.62 6.86
C LYS A 91 -19.17 7.87 5.36
N ILE A 92 -19.98 8.83 4.87
CA ILE A 92 -20.04 9.13 3.43
C ILE A 92 -18.69 9.64 2.94
N ILE A 93 -18.10 10.60 3.64
CA ILE A 93 -16.79 11.17 3.27
C ILE A 93 -15.71 10.09 3.27
N GLN A 94 -15.61 9.31 4.35
CA GLN A 94 -14.63 8.23 4.46
C GLN A 94 -14.80 7.18 3.34
N TYR A 95 -16.04 6.84 2.99
CA TYR A 95 -16.33 5.89 1.92
C TYR A 95 -15.90 6.42 0.55
N LEU A 96 -16.19 7.68 0.23
CA LEU A 96 -15.78 8.31 -1.02
C LEU A 96 -14.25 8.43 -1.12
N CYS A 97 -13.59 8.85 -0.03
CA CYS A 97 -12.14 8.86 0.07
C CYS A 97 -11.55 7.45 -0.12
N GLY A 98 -12.19 6.43 0.45
CA GLY A 98 -11.79 5.03 0.30
C GLY A 98 -11.94 4.51 -1.13
N ILE A 99 -13.02 4.84 -1.84
CA ILE A 99 -13.17 4.50 -3.26
C ILE A 99 -12.04 5.14 -4.07
N PHE A 100 -11.78 6.42 -3.84
CA PHE A 100 -10.70 7.12 -4.53
C PHE A 100 -9.33 6.49 -4.23
N THR A 101 -9.09 6.09 -2.97
CA THR A 101 -7.88 5.36 -2.56
C THR A 101 -7.65 4.09 -3.40
N VAL A 102 -8.71 3.35 -3.75
CA VAL A 102 -8.57 2.16 -4.62
C VAL A 102 -8.05 2.54 -6.01
N ALA A 103 -8.61 3.60 -6.60
CA ALA A 103 -8.17 4.09 -7.90
C ALA A 103 -6.71 4.56 -7.84
N VAL A 104 -6.34 5.31 -6.80
CA VAL A 104 -4.97 5.80 -6.61
C VAL A 104 -3.97 4.67 -6.41
N ALA A 105 -4.32 3.66 -5.60
CA ALA A 105 -3.46 2.51 -5.40
C ALA A 105 -3.16 1.77 -6.71
N LEU A 106 -4.16 1.63 -7.59
CA LEU A 106 -3.99 1.02 -8.91
C LEU A 106 -3.15 1.91 -9.84
N THR A 107 -3.38 3.22 -9.84
CA THR A 107 -2.59 4.19 -10.59
C THR A 107 -1.12 4.14 -10.17
N ILE A 108 -0.84 4.12 -8.86
CA ILE A 108 0.52 4.03 -8.33
C ILE A 108 1.17 2.72 -8.77
N HIS A 109 0.51 1.56 -8.61
CA HIS A 109 1.05 0.27 -9.07
C HIS A 109 1.40 0.27 -10.56
N THR A 110 0.53 0.83 -11.39
CA THR A 110 0.75 0.92 -12.83
C THR A 110 1.93 1.84 -13.14
N TRP A 111 2.01 2.97 -12.44
CA TRP A 111 3.09 3.94 -12.60
C TRP A 111 4.44 3.36 -12.18
N VAL A 112 4.56 2.75 -11.00
CA VAL A 112 5.82 2.16 -10.53
C VAL A 112 6.24 0.96 -11.38
N ALA A 113 5.30 0.16 -11.90
CA ALA A 113 5.59 -0.89 -12.86
C ALA A 113 6.11 -0.33 -14.19
N THR A 114 5.50 0.75 -14.69
CA THR A 114 5.93 1.43 -15.92
C THR A 114 7.36 1.95 -15.78
N MET A 115 7.68 2.55 -14.63
CA MET A 115 9.03 3.03 -14.34
C MET A 115 10.04 1.89 -14.28
N ALA A 116 9.74 0.81 -13.54
CA ALA A 116 10.58 -0.38 -13.50
C ALA A 116 10.84 -0.94 -14.91
N TRP A 117 9.80 -0.99 -15.75
CA TRP A 117 9.91 -1.43 -17.13
C TRP A 117 10.83 -0.49 -17.94
N PHE A 118 10.61 0.83 -17.88
CA PHE A 118 11.43 1.80 -18.60
C PHE A 118 12.90 1.74 -18.19
N THR A 119 13.20 1.76 -16.89
CA THR A 119 14.60 1.71 -16.45
C THR A 119 15.29 0.45 -16.91
N THR A 120 14.61 -0.68 -16.80
CA THR A 120 15.13 -1.98 -17.25
C THR A 120 15.36 -2.03 -18.74
N TYR A 121 14.40 -1.53 -19.51
CA TYR A 121 14.44 -1.59 -20.96
C TYR A 121 15.50 -0.64 -21.53
N LEU A 122 15.56 0.58 -20.98
CA LEU A 122 16.41 1.66 -21.49
C LEU A 122 17.86 1.52 -21.04
N GLY A 123 18.14 1.09 -19.80
CA GLY A 123 19.50 1.04 -19.24
C GLY A 123 20.54 0.41 -20.17
N PRO A 124 20.32 -0.81 -20.69
CA PRO A 124 21.25 -1.46 -21.62
C PRO A 124 21.28 -0.85 -23.03
N ARG A 125 20.30 -0.03 -23.41
CA ARG A 125 20.11 0.46 -24.79
C ARG A 125 20.68 1.86 -25.01
N ILE A 126 20.56 2.71 -24.00
CA ILE A 126 20.97 4.12 -24.09
C ILE A 126 22.01 4.50 -23.04
N GLY A 127 22.46 3.53 -22.23
CA GLY A 127 23.39 3.76 -21.13
C GLY A 127 22.69 4.22 -19.85
N GLU A 128 23.35 4.01 -18.71
CA GLU A 128 22.78 4.26 -17.39
C GLU A 128 22.40 5.73 -17.19
N GLU A 129 23.29 6.66 -17.53
CA GLU A 129 23.08 8.09 -17.34
C GLU A 129 21.84 8.61 -18.09
N ALA A 130 21.73 8.28 -19.39
CA ALA A 130 20.59 8.69 -20.20
C ALA A 130 19.28 8.01 -19.76
N ALA A 131 19.34 6.73 -19.34
CA ALA A 131 18.18 6.02 -18.82
C ALA A 131 17.69 6.62 -17.50
N ILE A 132 18.59 6.97 -16.59
CA ILE A 132 18.26 7.66 -15.33
C ILE A 132 17.62 9.02 -15.65
N ALA A 133 18.21 9.83 -16.52
CA ALA A 133 17.66 11.13 -16.88
C ALA A 133 16.23 11.04 -17.44
N ALA A 134 15.99 10.09 -18.36
CA ALA A 134 14.67 9.87 -18.94
C ALA A 134 13.63 9.42 -17.91
N VAL A 135 13.99 8.46 -17.04
CA VAL A 135 13.09 7.92 -16.02
C VAL A 135 12.80 8.97 -14.94
N THR A 136 13.80 9.74 -14.51
CA THR A 136 13.64 10.82 -13.53
C THR A 136 12.73 11.92 -14.08
N ALA A 137 12.92 12.35 -15.33
CA ALA A 137 12.04 13.34 -15.95
C ALA A 137 10.57 12.87 -16.00
N TYR A 138 10.34 11.59 -16.33
CA TYR A 138 9.01 11.00 -16.27
C TYR A 138 8.47 10.92 -14.84
N GLN A 139 9.31 10.54 -13.87
CA GLN A 139 8.96 10.48 -12.45
C GLN A 139 8.49 11.84 -11.95
N ASP A 140 9.26 12.89 -12.18
CA ASP A 140 8.99 14.23 -11.66
C ASP A 140 7.71 14.81 -12.24
N GLY A 141 7.49 14.61 -13.56
CA GLY A 141 6.25 15.04 -14.22
C GLY A 141 5.01 14.32 -13.67
N MET A 142 5.10 13.01 -13.47
CA MET A 142 3.98 12.21 -12.93
C MET A 142 3.76 12.45 -11.44
N LEU A 143 4.81 12.64 -10.65
CA LEU A 143 4.72 12.87 -9.21
C LEU A 143 3.89 14.10 -8.90
N LEU A 144 4.03 15.18 -9.68
CA LEU A 144 3.21 16.39 -9.53
C LEU A 144 1.70 16.10 -9.69
N ALA A 145 1.34 15.19 -10.60
CA ALA A 145 -0.04 14.79 -10.82
C ALA A 145 -0.55 13.81 -9.75
N ILE A 146 0.32 12.93 -9.24
CA ILE A 146 -0.03 11.90 -8.25
C ILE A 146 -0.06 12.46 -6.83
N ALA A 147 0.78 13.44 -6.50
CA ALA A 147 0.90 13.98 -5.13
C ALA A 147 -0.45 14.42 -4.51
N PRO A 148 -1.33 15.18 -5.21
CA PRO A 148 -2.65 15.53 -4.67
C PRO A 148 -3.55 14.31 -4.43
N MET A 149 -3.32 13.22 -5.16
CA MET A 149 -4.11 11.99 -5.04
C MET A 149 -3.90 11.26 -3.71
N TYR A 150 -2.82 11.57 -2.97
CA TYR A 150 -2.62 11.05 -1.61
C TYR A 150 -3.58 11.66 -0.58
N VAL A 151 -4.16 12.85 -0.84
CA VAL A 151 -5.06 13.52 0.11
C VAL A 151 -6.28 12.64 0.45
N PRO A 152 -7.02 12.08 -0.53
CA PRO A 152 -8.08 11.12 -0.23
C PRO A 152 -7.60 9.87 0.52
N MET A 153 -6.39 9.37 0.27
CA MET A 153 -5.84 8.23 1.00
C MET A 153 -5.61 8.56 2.48
N ILE A 154 -4.96 9.70 2.73
CA ILE A 154 -4.73 10.23 4.09
C ILE A 154 -6.07 10.43 4.81
N LEU A 155 -7.07 10.98 4.13
CA LEU A 155 -8.39 11.17 4.72
C LEU A 155 -9.12 9.84 4.99
N ALA A 156 -9.05 8.87 4.08
CA ALA A 156 -9.71 7.57 4.25
C ALA A 156 -9.24 6.84 5.52
N PHE A 157 -7.92 6.79 5.74
CA PHE A 157 -7.31 6.15 6.91
C PHE A 157 -7.29 7.05 8.14
N GLY A 158 -7.10 8.35 7.96
CA GLY A 158 -7.07 9.33 9.04
C GLY A 158 -8.43 9.50 9.71
N ILE A 159 -9.52 9.56 8.93
CA ILE A 159 -10.88 9.57 9.48
C ILE A 159 -11.12 8.29 10.29
N HIS A 160 -10.80 7.12 9.73
CA HIS A 160 -10.99 5.86 10.43
C HIS A 160 -10.17 5.80 11.74
N PHE A 161 -8.91 6.25 11.72
CA PHE A 161 -8.05 6.35 12.89
C PHE A 161 -8.66 7.24 13.98
N VAL A 162 -9.08 8.45 13.64
CA VAL A 162 -9.68 9.41 14.58
C VAL A 162 -10.98 8.86 15.17
N MET A 163 -11.81 8.22 14.34
CA MET A 163 -13.05 7.60 14.82
C MET A 163 -12.76 6.45 15.79
N LEU A 164 -11.73 5.64 15.53
CA LEU A 164 -11.31 4.57 16.44
C LEU A 164 -10.77 5.13 17.76
N LEU A 165 -9.88 6.12 17.70
CA LEU A 165 -9.32 6.81 18.85
C LEU A 165 -10.41 7.43 19.74
N ALA A 166 -11.40 8.07 19.14
CA ALA A 166 -12.53 8.67 19.84
C ALA A 166 -13.54 7.64 20.40
N GLY A 167 -13.33 6.34 20.17
CA GLY A 167 -14.26 5.27 20.57
C GLY A 167 -15.59 5.32 19.82
N LYS A 168 -15.56 5.76 18.55
CA LYS A 168 -16.73 5.96 17.68
C LYS A 168 -16.81 4.91 16.57
N THR A 169 -16.11 3.80 16.76
CA THR A 169 -16.22 2.60 15.93
C THR A 169 -16.79 1.45 16.75
N ARG A 170 -17.09 0.34 16.09
CA ARG A 170 -17.48 -0.93 16.75
C ARG A 170 -16.36 -1.57 17.57
N TYR A 171 -15.11 -1.19 17.35
CA TYR A 171 -13.95 -1.77 17.99
C TYR A 171 -13.54 -1.01 19.24
N SER A 172 -12.92 -1.72 20.18
CA SER A 172 -12.26 -1.08 21.32
C SER A 172 -11.05 -0.26 20.87
N ARG A 173 -10.64 0.74 21.67
CA ARG A 173 -9.48 1.60 21.37
C ARG A 173 -8.17 0.82 21.27
N TRP A 174 -8.08 -0.37 21.88
CA TRP A 174 -6.91 -1.25 21.78
C TRP A 174 -6.60 -1.68 20.34
N MET A 175 -7.60 -1.69 19.45
CA MET A 175 -7.39 -1.97 18.03
C MET A 175 -6.51 -0.93 17.33
N LEU A 176 -6.21 0.22 17.95
CA LEU A 176 -5.19 1.17 17.46
C LEU A 176 -3.81 0.51 17.30
N ALA A 177 -3.47 -0.49 18.11
CA ALA A 177 -2.22 -1.24 17.99
C ALA A 177 -2.10 -2.00 16.66
N PHE A 178 -3.23 -2.31 16.01
CA PHE A 178 -3.30 -3.00 14.71
C PHE A 178 -3.69 -2.06 13.57
N HIS A 179 -3.88 -0.78 13.85
CA HIS A 179 -4.39 0.16 12.86
C HIS A 179 -3.39 0.36 11.71
N PRO A 180 -3.86 0.51 10.46
CA PRO A 180 -2.97 0.69 9.31
C PRO A 180 -2.00 1.87 9.46
N VAL A 181 -2.45 2.99 10.03
CA VAL A 181 -1.57 4.15 10.34
C VAL A 181 -0.40 3.76 11.25
N THR A 182 -0.66 2.99 12.32
CA THR A 182 0.38 2.57 13.27
C THR A 182 1.43 1.71 12.58
N TRP A 183 1.00 0.68 11.86
CA TRP A 183 1.91 -0.24 11.18
C TRP A 183 2.60 0.40 9.97
N ASN A 184 1.92 1.28 9.24
CA ASN A 184 2.55 1.98 8.13
C ASN A 184 3.70 2.88 8.62
N LEU A 185 3.50 3.60 9.72
CA LEU A 185 4.56 4.39 10.34
C LEU A 185 5.72 3.49 10.79
N LEU A 186 5.46 2.35 11.42
CA LEU A 186 6.53 1.43 11.84
C LEU A 186 7.29 0.86 10.65
N LEU A 187 6.58 0.39 9.62
CA LEU A 187 7.16 -0.31 8.47
C LEU A 187 7.88 0.64 7.50
N ALA A 188 7.48 1.92 7.45
CA ALA A 188 8.16 2.95 6.66
C ALA A 188 9.29 3.64 7.43
N ALA A 189 9.05 4.04 8.69
CA ALA A 189 10.02 4.82 9.45
C ALA A 189 11.24 4.00 9.88
N VAL A 190 11.11 2.69 10.12
CA VAL A 190 12.28 1.86 10.46
C VAL A 190 13.31 1.85 9.32
N PRO A 191 12.93 1.57 8.05
CA PRO A 191 13.80 1.79 6.90
C PRO A 191 14.42 3.19 6.83
N ASP A 192 13.60 4.24 7.01
CA ASP A 192 14.05 5.63 6.89
C ASP A 192 15.06 6.01 7.99
N ILE A 193 14.83 5.58 9.23
CA ILE A 193 15.75 5.79 10.37
C ILE A 193 17.06 5.04 10.13
N ALA A 194 16.99 3.78 9.71
CA ALA A 194 18.20 3.00 9.44
C ALA A 194 19.01 3.63 8.30
N GLN A 195 18.36 4.17 7.26
CA GLN A 195 19.02 4.93 6.20
C GLN A 195 19.64 6.24 6.73
N ALA A 196 18.93 6.98 7.59
CA ALA A 196 19.46 8.18 8.23
C ALA A 196 20.68 7.90 9.13
N MET A 197 20.74 6.70 9.73
CA MET A 197 21.87 6.21 10.51
C MET A 197 23.02 5.65 9.68
N GLN A 198 22.99 5.77 8.34
CA GLN A 198 24.01 5.25 7.44
C GLN A 198 24.23 3.73 7.58
N MET A 199 23.19 2.98 7.97
CA MET A 199 23.26 1.53 8.03
C MET A 199 23.32 0.95 6.60
N PRO A 200 24.05 -0.16 6.37
CA PRO A 200 24.07 -0.82 5.07
C PRO A 200 22.67 -1.11 4.58
N VAL A 201 22.36 -0.66 3.37
CA VAL A 201 21.02 -0.81 2.80
C VAL A 201 20.76 -2.29 2.52
N ALA A 202 19.81 -2.87 3.24
CA ALA A 202 19.42 -4.26 3.06
C ALA A 202 18.14 -4.35 2.23
N THR A 203 18.03 -5.38 1.38
CA THR A 203 16.84 -5.61 0.54
C THR A 203 15.55 -5.60 1.36
N TRP A 204 15.56 -6.17 2.57
CA TRP A 204 14.38 -6.21 3.44
C TRP A 204 13.86 -4.80 3.81
N MET A 205 14.74 -3.80 3.95
CA MET A 205 14.34 -2.42 4.28
C MET A 205 13.54 -1.81 3.13
N SER A 206 14.01 -2.01 1.90
CA SER A 206 13.32 -1.60 0.68
C SER A 206 11.96 -2.31 0.53
N VAL A 207 11.92 -3.60 0.83
CA VAL A 207 10.69 -4.42 0.75
C VAL A 207 9.66 -3.97 1.79
N MET A 208 10.10 -3.74 3.04
CA MET A 208 9.24 -3.26 4.12
C MET A 208 8.67 -1.88 3.83
N SER A 209 9.50 -0.93 3.40
CA SER A 209 9.05 0.43 3.09
C SER A 209 8.04 0.44 1.93
N GLN A 210 8.34 -0.25 0.83
CA GLN A 210 7.46 -0.28 -0.35
C GLN A 210 6.11 -0.94 -0.08
N SER A 211 6.11 -2.06 0.65
CA SER A 211 4.89 -2.82 0.95
C SER A 211 4.21 -2.41 2.26
N SER A 212 4.68 -1.34 2.90
CA SER A 212 4.28 -0.91 4.26
C SER A 212 2.77 -0.71 4.38
N THR A 213 2.17 0.07 3.49
CA THR A 213 0.73 0.37 3.53
C THR A 213 -0.10 -0.90 3.32
N ASN A 214 0.25 -1.71 2.33
CA ASN A 214 -0.49 -2.94 2.03
C ASN A 214 -0.37 -3.94 3.18
N THR A 215 0.82 -4.13 3.73
CA THR A 215 1.08 -4.99 4.90
C THR A 215 0.31 -4.51 6.13
N ALA A 216 0.32 -3.21 6.40
CA ALA A 216 -0.41 -2.61 7.52
C ALA A 216 -1.92 -2.86 7.45
N ILE A 217 -2.49 -2.85 6.23
CA ILE A 217 -3.91 -3.15 6.03
C ILE A 217 -4.20 -4.65 6.16
N VAL A 218 -3.30 -5.52 5.69
CA VAL A 218 -3.41 -6.97 5.94
C VAL A 218 -3.50 -7.25 7.45
N ILE A 219 -2.60 -6.64 8.24
CA ILE A 219 -2.59 -6.77 9.70
C ILE A 219 -3.93 -6.33 10.29
N TRP A 220 -4.43 -5.15 9.90
CA TRP A 220 -5.73 -4.65 10.34
C TRP A 220 -6.87 -5.59 10.00
N CYS A 221 -6.96 -6.03 8.74
CA CYS A 221 -8.04 -6.89 8.27
C CYS A 221 -8.06 -8.23 9.02
N ILE A 222 -6.89 -8.82 9.27
CA ILE A 222 -6.79 -10.05 10.07
C ILE A 222 -7.23 -9.78 11.52
N ALA A 223 -6.70 -8.73 12.15
CA ALA A 223 -7.06 -8.37 13.53
C ALA A 223 -8.57 -8.11 13.68
N ALA A 224 -9.17 -7.38 12.74
CA ALA A 224 -10.60 -7.09 12.70
C ALA A 224 -11.44 -8.37 12.53
N ALA A 225 -11.03 -9.27 11.62
CA ALA A 225 -11.72 -10.55 11.44
C ALA A 225 -11.66 -11.45 12.69
N VAL A 226 -10.51 -11.48 13.36
CA VAL A 226 -10.31 -12.22 14.62
C VAL A 226 -11.16 -11.62 15.74
N TYR A 227 -11.15 -10.29 15.88
CA TYR A 227 -11.96 -9.57 16.87
C TYR A 227 -13.45 -9.85 16.70
N GLU A 228 -13.97 -9.73 15.47
CA GLU A 228 -15.37 -10.00 15.18
C GLU A 228 -15.75 -11.45 15.49
N ARG A 229 -14.86 -12.40 15.19
CA ARG A 229 -15.10 -13.82 15.49
C ARG A 229 -15.14 -14.10 17.00
N SER A 230 -14.27 -13.48 17.79
CA SER A 230 -14.22 -13.71 19.25
C SER A 230 -15.36 -13.03 20.02
N HIS A 231 -15.95 -11.96 19.48
CA HIS A 231 -17.04 -11.22 20.12
C HIS A 231 -18.44 -11.62 19.59
N THR A 232 -18.51 -12.64 18.72
CA THR A 232 -19.79 -13.16 18.18
C THR A 232 -20.01 -14.65 18.42
N GLN A 233 -19.00 -15.34 18.95
CA GLN A 233 -19.14 -16.64 19.61
C GLN A 233 -19.54 -16.45 21.06
#